data_AF-A0AA88X6W6-F1
#
_entry.id   AF-A0AA88X6W6-F1
#
_cell.length_a   1.000
_cell.length_b   1.000
_cell.length_c   1.000
_cell.angle_alpha   90.00
_cell.angle_beta   90.00
_cell.angle_gamma   90.00
#
_symmetry.space_group_name_H-M   'P 1'
#
loop_
_entity.id
_entity.type
_entity.pdbx_description
1 polymer ?
#
loop_
_entity_poly.entity_id
_entity_poly.type
_entity_poly.pdbx_seq_one_letter_code
_entity_poly.pdbx_strand_id
1 'polypeptide(L)'
;MLPVSALSPFLPRRLLSKPLSYNLPKPLSTHSYPPPIEYTLSHPIYIIWGANTSVGKTLVSAGLAAAFLSQPLPSRFIYIKPLQTGFPSDSDSHFVYRMFSHLFIHRPLPSTVFASNQTLKVSIPSKRASIHGNSGFMGSGVYEERKLQADDAVEAGPVSELICKTMYGWREAVSPHLAVEREGATVDDSTLLDTLMRCLRIGTAGEGSILSVIETAGGVASPAPSGSLQCDYLDGAAAEKDLEVEAIGYNR
;
A
#
# COMPACT_ATOMS: atom_id res chain seq x y z
N MET A 1 85.37 -10.20 21.69
CA MET A 1 84.28 -10.55 20.77
C MET A 1 83.28 -9.40 20.77
N LEU A 2 83.34 -8.57 19.72
CA LEU A 2 82.23 -7.74 19.24
C LEU A 2 81.25 -8.67 18.50
N PRO A 3 79.95 -8.33 18.27
CA PRO A 3 79.59 -7.14 17.48
C PRO A 3 78.29 -6.38 17.90
N VAL A 4 78.23 -5.03 17.74
CA VAL A 4 77.60 -4.26 16.62
C VAL A 4 76.06 -4.25 16.75
N SER A 5 75.27 -3.16 16.70
CA SER A 5 75.43 -1.73 16.38
C SER A 5 74.14 -1.02 16.87
N ALA A 6 74.20 0.15 17.50
CA ALA A 6 74.06 1.49 16.89
C ALA A 6 72.85 1.66 15.96
N LEU A 7 71.98 2.63 16.28
CA LEU A 7 71.53 3.75 15.41
C LEU A 7 70.30 4.46 16.03
N SER A 8 70.50 5.66 16.59
CA SER A 8 69.54 6.77 16.42
C SER A 8 69.56 7.20 14.95
N PRO A 9 68.51 7.79 14.30
CA PRO A 9 67.86 9.05 14.73
C PRO A 9 66.39 9.27 14.25
N PHE A 10 65.92 10.52 14.34
CA PHE A 10 64.79 11.18 13.62
C PHE A 10 63.46 11.39 14.37
N LEU A 11 63.19 12.66 14.69
CA LEU A 11 61.84 13.23 14.88
C LEU A 11 61.13 13.35 13.53
N PRO A 12 59.78 13.29 13.52
CA PRO A 12 59.06 14.45 13.01
C PRO A 12 57.78 14.81 13.80
N ARG A 13 57.47 16.11 13.82
CA ARG A 13 56.18 16.70 14.24
C ARG A 13 54.99 16.08 13.48
N ARG A 14 53.83 15.91 14.14
CA ARG A 14 52.51 16.08 13.53
C ARG A 14 51.42 16.43 14.56
N LEU A 15 50.84 17.61 14.35
CA LEU A 15 49.56 18.10 14.88
C LEU A 15 48.40 17.23 14.36
N LEU A 16 47.33 17.06 15.15
CA LEU A 16 45.92 17.35 14.77
C LEU A 16 44.94 16.84 15.85
N SER A 17 44.35 17.81 16.55
CA SER A 17 43.19 17.68 17.42
C SER A 17 41.96 17.20 16.64
N LYS A 18 41.25 16.20 17.17
CA LYS A 18 39.95 15.75 16.64
C LYS A 18 38.92 16.86 16.80
N PRO A 19 38.10 17.20 15.78
CA PRO A 19 37.03 18.16 15.97
C PRO A 19 35.85 17.49 16.69
N LEU A 20 35.30 18.19 17.67
CA LEU A 20 33.97 17.93 18.23
C LEU A 20 32.95 18.23 17.13
N SER A 21 32.32 17.18 16.59
CA SER A 21 31.21 17.31 15.65
C SER A 21 29.94 17.65 16.44
N TYR A 22 29.53 18.91 16.40
CA TYR A 22 28.18 19.30 16.78
C TYR A 22 27.20 18.72 15.76
N ASN A 23 26.25 17.89 16.22
CA ASN A 23 25.13 17.44 15.39
C ASN A 23 24.24 18.65 15.09
N LEU A 24 24.44 19.27 13.92
CA LEU A 24 23.43 20.16 13.35
C LEU A 24 22.15 19.35 13.09
N PRO A 25 20.95 19.91 13.36
CA PRO A 25 19.72 19.35 12.83
C PRO A 25 19.83 19.26 11.31
N LYS A 26 19.53 18.10 10.73
CA LYS A 26 19.37 17.98 9.28
C LYS A 26 18.33 19.04 8.84
N PRO A 27 18.59 19.83 7.79
CA PRO A 27 17.57 20.71 7.24
C PRO A 27 16.38 19.83 6.83
N LEU A 28 15.17 20.32 7.13
CA LEU A 28 13.93 19.73 6.64
C LEU A 28 14.10 19.48 5.14
N SER A 29 13.99 18.21 4.74
CA SER A 29 14.04 17.80 3.34
C SER A 29 13.05 18.65 2.55
N THR A 30 13.56 19.44 1.60
CA THR A 30 12.71 20.02 0.55
C THR A 30 12.27 18.85 -0.31
N HIS A 31 11.19 18.17 0.09
CA HIS A 31 10.57 17.14 -0.72
C HIS A 31 10.18 17.78 -2.05
N SER A 32 10.88 17.43 -3.11
CA SER A 32 10.37 17.58 -4.46
C SER A 32 9.11 16.73 -4.51
N TYR A 33 7.95 17.37 -4.49
CA TYR A 33 6.66 16.70 -4.66
C TYR A 33 6.75 15.88 -5.95
N PRO A 34 6.33 14.59 -5.92
CA PRO A 34 6.21 13.83 -7.15
C PRO A 34 5.29 14.58 -8.13
N PRO A 35 5.46 14.39 -9.45
CA PRO A 35 4.59 15.03 -10.43
C PRO A 35 3.12 14.73 -10.11
N PRO A 36 2.20 15.69 -10.35
CA PRO A 36 0.80 15.54 -9.99
C PRO A 36 0.22 14.24 -10.51
N ILE A 37 -0.36 13.47 -9.60
CA ILE A 37 -0.96 12.18 -9.95
C ILE A 37 -2.40 12.45 -10.38
N GLU A 38 -2.68 12.27 -11.66
CA GLU A 38 -4.03 12.43 -12.19
C GLU A 38 -4.91 11.23 -11.80
N TYR A 39 -5.72 11.44 -10.75
CA TYR A 39 -6.79 10.53 -10.38
C TYR A 39 -7.93 10.60 -11.38
N THR A 40 -8.36 9.44 -11.86
CA THR A 40 -9.63 9.36 -12.59
C THR A 40 -10.75 9.60 -11.58
N LEU A 41 -11.33 10.80 -11.59
CA LEU A 41 -12.52 11.15 -10.79
C LEU A 41 -13.80 10.47 -11.33
N SER A 42 -13.68 9.34 -12.01
CA SER A 42 -14.80 8.61 -12.63
C SER A 42 -15.71 7.95 -11.60
N HIS A 43 -15.23 7.76 -10.36
CA HIS A 43 -15.96 7.14 -9.28
C HIS A 43 -15.34 7.54 -7.91
N PRO A 44 -16.07 7.38 -6.80
CA PRO A 44 -15.55 7.65 -5.47
C PRO A 44 -14.36 6.74 -5.08
N ILE A 45 -13.30 7.35 -4.58
CA ILE A 45 -12.10 6.69 -4.05
C ILE A 45 -11.88 7.20 -2.62
N TYR A 46 -11.88 6.32 -1.63
CA TYR A 46 -11.66 6.69 -0.23
C TYR A 46 -10.41 6.02 0.34
N ILE A 47 -9.66 6.76 1.15
CA ILE A 47 -8.55 6.21 1.92
C ILE A 47 -9.05 5.85 3.32
N ILE A 48 -8.87 4.59 3.71
CA ILE A 48 -9.24 4.08 5.03
C ILE A 48 -8.05 4.26 5.96
N TRP A 49 -8.09 5.35 6.72
CA TRP A 49 -7.12 5.67 7.76
C TRP A 49 -7.45 4.98 9.08
N GLY A 50 -6.41 4.75 9.89
CA GLY A 50 -6.56 4.29 11.27
C GLY A 50 -5.85 5.24 12.21
N ALA A 51 -6.46 5.54 13.36
CA ALA A 51 -5.77 6.28 14.41
C ALA A 51 -4.52 5.54 14.90
N ASN A 52 -4.55 4.20 14.87
CA ASN A 52 -3.42 3.33 15.19
C ASN A 52 -3.61 1.94 14.53
N THR A 53 -2.71 1.02 14.83
CA THR A 53 -2.88 -0.42 14.55
C THR A 53 -4.02 -1.00 15.41
N SER A 54 -4.63 -2.09 14.95
CA SER A 54 -5.68 -2.84 15.67
C SER A 54 -6.96 -2.07 16.04
N VAL A 55 -7.23 -0.94 15.38
CA VAL A 55 -8.48 -0.17 15.55
C VAL A 55 -9.64 -0.69 14.68
N GLY A 56 -9.44 -1.77 13.92
CA GLY A 56 -10.49 -2.38 13.10
C GLY A 56 -10.64 -1.84 11.67
N LYS A 57 -9.60 -1.23 11.08
CA LYS A 57 -9.63 -0.77 9.67
C LYS A 57 -10.17 -1.84 8.70
N THR A 58 -9.62 -3.04 8.76
CA THR A 58 -10.00 -4.15 7.89
C THR A 58 -11.46 -4.59 8.08
N LEU A 59 -11.98 -4.48 9.31
CA LEU A 59 -13.40 -4.74 9.59
C LEU A 59 -14.30 -3.66 8.95
N VAL A 60 -13.89 -2.40 9.00
CA VAL A 60 -14.58 -1.30 8.31
C VAL A 60 -14.60 -1.53 6.80
N SER A 61 -13.45 -1.86 6.20
CA SER A 61 -13.34 -2.19 4.77
C SER A 61 -14.26 -3.34 4.36
N ALA A 62 -14.29 -4.42 5.14
CA ALA A 62 -15.19 -5.56 4.90
C ALA A 62 -16.67 -5.19 5.03
N GLY A 63 -17.03 -4.37 6.02
CA GLY A 63 -18.39 -3.87 6.22
C GLY A 63 -18.85 -2.97 5.08
N LEU A 64 -17.98 -2.08 4.59
CA LEU A 64 -18.24 -1.24 3.42
C LEU A 64 -18.45 -2.08 2.16
N ALA A 65 -17.60 -3.10 1.93
CA ALA A 65 -17.77 -4.02 0.81
C ALA A 65 -19.13 -4.74 0.86
N ALA A 66 -19.49 -5.28 2.03
CA ALA A 66 -20.76 -5.95 2.22
C ALA A 66 -21.96 -5.01 1.99
N ALA A 67 -21.92 -3.81 2.56
CA ALA A 67 -23.02 -2.84 2.42
C ALA A 67 -23.17 -2.34 0.99
N PHE A 68 -22.07 -2.03 0.31
CA PHE A 68 -22.08 -1.50 -1.06
C PHE A 68 -22.57 -2.55 -2.06
N LEU A 69 -22.04 -3.78 -1.97
CA LEU A 69 -22.40 -4.85 -2.91
C LEU A 69 -23.78 -5.46 -2.65
N SER A 70 -24.41 -5.15 -1.51
CA SER A 70 -25.79 -5.58 -1.21
C SER A 70 -26.85 -4.79 -1.99
N GLN A 71 -26.44 -3.80 -2.79
CA GLN A 71 -27.35 -3.02 -3.61
C GLN A 71 -27.96 -3.86 -4.75
N PRO A 72 -29.20 -3.58 -5.17
CA PRO A 72 -29.87 -4.34 -6.23
C PRO A 72 -29.33 -4.05 -7.64
N LEU A 73 -28.45 -3.06 -7.78
CA LEU A 73 -27.85 -2.65 -9.06
C LEU A 73 -26.46 -3.28 -9.23
N PRO A 74 -25.99 -3.47 -10.47
CA PRO A 74 -24.60 -3.82 -10.75
C PRO A 74 -23.67 -2.86 -10.01
N SER A 75 -22.80 -3.42 -9.19
CA SER A 75 -21.90 -2.66 -8.33
C SER A 75 -20.54 -3.33 -8.26
N ARG A 76 -19.50 -2.51 -8.13
CA ARG A 76 -18.13 -2.99 -8.00
C ARG A 76 -17.45 -2.33 -6.83
N PHE A 77 -16.92 -3.15 -5.94
CA PHE A 77 -16.13 -2.73 -4.80
C PHE A 77 -14.68 -3.11 -5.01
N ILE A 78 -13.80 -2.12 -5.10
CA ILE A 78 -12.36 -2.29 -5.32
C ILE A 78 -11.65 -2.02 -3.99
N TYR A 79 -11.12 -3.06 -3.37
CA TYR A 79 -10.31 -2.98 -2.17
C TYR A 79 -8.82 -3.07 -2.53
N ILE A 80 -8.04 -2.06 -2.16
CA ILE A 80 -6.59 -2.04 -2.37
C ILE A 80 -5.89 -1.90 -1.02
N LYS A 81 -4.97 -2.82 -0.74
CA LYS A 81 -4.00 -2.78 0.35
C LYS A 81 -2.62 -2.52 -0.25
N PRO A 82 -2.13 -1.27 -0.26
CA PRO A 82 -0.84 -0.97 -0.88
C PRO A 82 0.33 -1.69 -0.19
N LEU A 83 0.27 -1.78 1.14
CA LEU A 83 1.34 -2.30 1.98
C LEU A 83 0.77 -3.34 2.96
N GLN A 84 1.30 -4.56 2.93
CA GLN A 84 0.96 -5.64 3.84
C GLN A 84 2.24 -6.19 4.49
N THR A 85 2.27 -6.26 5.81
CA THR A 85 3.34 -6.90 6.60
C THR A 85 2.77 -8.13 7.29
N GLY A 86 3.61 -9.10 7.68
CA GLY A 86 3.13 -10.38 8.23
C GLY A 86 2.64 -11.40 7.18
N PHE A 87 2.82 -11.14 5.89
CA PHE A 87 2.32 -11.97 4.79
C PHE A 87 3.09 -13.30 4.65
N PRO A 88 2.45 -14.45 4.36
CA PRO A 88 1.02 -14.64 4.08
C PRO A 88 0.16 -14.92 5.31
N SER A 89 0.74 -14.98 6.52
CA SER A 89 -0.02 -15.25 7.75
C SER A 89 -1.08 -14.17 8.00
N ASP A 90 -0.70 -12.91 7.79
CA ASP A 90 -1.59 -11.75 7.77
C ASP A 90 -1.86 -11.33 6.32
N SER A 91 -3.13 -11.20 5.97
CA SER A 91 -3.56 -10.67 4.67
C SER A 91 -4.92 -10.00 4.80
N ASP A 92 -4.91 -8.68 4.83
CA ASP A 92 -6.13 -7.87 4.94
C ASP A 92 -7.03 -8.05 3.71
N SER A 93 -6.45 -8.15 2.50
CA SER A 93 -7.22 -8.40 1.27
C SER A 93 -7.90 -9.77 1.28
N HIS A 94 -7.21 -10.80 1.77
CA HIS A 94 -7.79 -12.13 1.91
C HIS A 94 -8.87 -12.16 3.00
N PHE A 95 -8.69 -11.40 4.08
CA PHE A 95 -9.72 -11.24 5.11
C PHE A 95 -11.00 -10.62 4.54
N VAL A 96 -10.91 -9.49 3.83
CA VAL A 96 -12.08 -8.83 3.20
C VAL A 96 -12.79 -9.79 2.24
N TYR A 97 -12.02 -10.45 1.35
CA TYR A 97 -12.53 -11.44 0.41
C TYR A 97 -13.28 -12.60 1.09
N ARG A 98 -12.69 -13.18 2.15
CA ARG A 98 -13.29 -14.30 2.89
C ARG A 98 -14.50 -13.87 3.72
N MET A 99 -14.41 -12.71 4.37
CA MET A 99 -15.50 -12.20 5.21
C MET A 99 -16.71 -11.90 4.35
N PHE A 100 -16.53 -11.24 3.20
CA PHE A 100 -17.62 -11.00 2.26
C PHE A 100 -18.24 -12.31 1.77
N SER A 101 -17.41 -13.27 1.33
CA SER A 101 -17.89 -14.59 0.88
C SER A 101 -18.69 -15.32 1.97
N HIS A 102 -18.26 -15.22 3.22
CA HIS A 102 -18.96 -15.81 4.36
C HIS A 102 -20.29 -15.12 4.63
N LEU A 103 -20.32 -13.79 4.62
CA LEU A 103 -21.55 -13.02 4.77
C LEU A 103 -22.55 -13.34 3.65
N PHE A 104 -22.09 -13.50 2.41
CA PHE A 104 -22.93 -13.89 1.28
C PHE A 104 -23.60 -15.25 1.52
N ILE A 105 -22.88 -16.24 2.05
CA ILE A 105 -23.47 -17.57 2.34
C ILE A 105 -24.59 -17.47 3.37
N HIS A 106 -24.42 -16.64 4.41
CA HIS A 106 -25.42 -16.49 5.48
C HIS A 106 -26.55 -15.52 5.13
N ARG A 107 -26.30 -14.59 4.21
CA ARG A 107 -27.25 -13.59 3.72
C ARG A 107 -27.05 -13.42 2.21
N PRO A 108 -27.59 -14.36 1.40
CA PRO A 108 -27.41 -14.33 -0.04
C PRO A 108 -27.96 -13.03 -0.62
N LEU A 109 -27.22 -12.48 -1.58
CA LEU A 109 -27.67 -11.31 -2.33
C LEU A 109 -28.48 -11.77 -3.55
N PRO A 110 -29.44 -10.97 -4.02
CA PRO A 110 -30.22 -11.30 -5.22
C PRO A 110 -29.37 -11.25 -6.50
N SER A 111 -28.22 -10.58 -6.46
CA SER A 111 -27.26 -10.47 -7.57
C SER A 111 -26.16 -11.52 -7.47
N THR A 112 -25.63 -11.93 -8.63
CA THR A 112 -24.40 -12.72 -8.68
C THR A 112 -23.21 -11.81 -8.34
N VAL A 113 -22.28 -12.28 -7.52
CA VAL A 113 -21.05 -11.55 -7.21
C VAL A 113 -19.83 -12.37 -7.64
N PHE A 114 -18.97 -11.80 -8.48
CA PHE A 114 -17.62 -12.34 -8.71
C PHE A 114 -16.66 -11.72 -7.71
N ALA A 115 -16.15 -12.53 -6.80
CA ALA A 115 -15.18 -12.11 -5.80
C ALA A 115 -13.79 -12.59 -6.21
N SER A 116 -12.81 -11.69 -6.22
CA SER A 116 -11.41 -12.00 -6.51
C SER A 116 -10.47 -11.45 -5.44
N ASN A 117 -9.35 -12.13 -5.22
CA ASN A 117 -8.27 -11.70 -4.35
C ASN A 117 -6.92 -11.96 -5.02
N GLN A 118 -6.10 -10.92 -5.13
CA GLN A 118 -4.81 -10.98 -5.80
C GLN A 118 -3.71 -10.33 -4.97
N THR A 119 -2.53 -10.94 -4.93
CA THR A 119 -1.32 -10.28 -4.42
C THR A 119 -0.36 -10.04 -5.57
N LEU A 120 0.09 -8.80 -5.78
CA LEU A 120 0.93 -8.46 -6.94
C LEU A 120 2.41 -8.81 -6.69
N LYS A 121 3.00 -8.24 -5.65
CA LYS A 121 4.42 -8.39 -5.32
C LYS A 121 4.58 -8.83 -3.87
N VAL A 122 5.48 -9.77 -3.64
CA VAL A 122 5.85 -10.22 -2.29
C VAL A 122 7.36 -10.26 -2.17
N SER A 123 7.88 -9.98 -0.97
CA SER A 123 9.30 -10.10 -0.69
C SER A 123 9.75 -11.55 -0.90
N ILE A 124 11.03 -11.76 -1.24
CA ILE A 124 11.57 -13.12 -1.42
C ILE A 124 11.30 -14.01 -0.19
N PRO A 125 11.52 -13.53 1.07
CA PRO A 125 11.23 -14.34 2.25
C PRO A 125 9.76 -14.77 2.38
N SER A 126 8.84 -14.03 1.77
CA SER A 126 7.39 -14.33 1.76
C SER A 126 6.99 -15.46 0.80
N LYS A 127 7.88 -15.91 -0.09
CA LYS A 127 7.60 -16.95 -1.09
C LYS A 127 8.40 -18.23 -0.81
N ARG A 128 7.78 -19.39 -1.03
CA ARG A 128 8.41 -20.72 -0.82
C ARG A 128 9.50 -21.11 -1.83
N ALA A 129 9.94 -20.24 -2.76
CA ALA A 129 10.95 -20.59 -3.76
C ALA A 129 11.83 -19.39 -4.21
N SER A 130 13.13 -19.67 -4.38
CA SER A 130 14.20 -18.72 -4.71
C SER A 130 14.29 -18.38 -6.19
N ILE A 131 14.02 -17.13 -6.56
CA ILE A 131 14.57 -16.49 -7.77
C ILE A 131 14.98 -15.06 -7.41
N HIS A 132 16.20 -14.67 -7.80
CA HIS A 132 16.78 -13.36 -7.49
C HIS A 132 16.28 -12.29 -8.47
N GLY A 133 15.64 -11.26 -7.94
CA GLY A 133 15.39 -9.99 -8.62
C GLY A 133 16.09 -8.85 -7.88
N ASN A 134 16.53 -7.81 -8.59
CA ASN A 134 17.34 -6.73 -8.02
C ASN A 134 16.63 -5.87 -6.96
N SER A 135 15.30 -5.95 -6.81
CA SER A 135 14.52 -5.16 -5.84
C SER A 135 14.14 -5.91 -4.56
N GLY A 136 14.48 -7.20 -4.45
CA GLY A 136 14.03 -8.07 -3.34
C GLY A 136 12.54 -8.46 -3.39
N PHE A 137 11.80 -8.01 -4.41
CA PHE A 137 10.42 -8.39 -4.70
C PHE A 137 10.30 -9.38 -5.85
N MET A 138 9.29 -10.25 -5.78
CA MET A 138 8.89 -11.13 -6.87
C MET A 138 7.38 -11.04 -7.11
N GLY A 139 6.94 -11.29 -8.34
CA GLY A 139 5.52 -11.51 -8.63
C GLY A 139 4.97 -12.67 -7.79
N SER A 140 3.90 -12.44 -7.03
CA SER A 140 3.39 -13.44 -6.08
C SER A 140 2.82 -14.65 -6.81
N GLY A 141 2.03 -14.42 -7.87
CA GLY A 141 1.26 -15.45 -8.55
C GLY A 141 0.03 -15.92 -7.76
N VAL A 142 -0.21 -15.34 -6.58
CA VAL A 142 -1.39 -15.62 -5.74
C VAL A 142 -2.59 -14.88 -6.31
N TYR A 143 -3.52 -15.66 -6.86
CA TYR A 143 -4.81 -15.23 -7.39
C TYR A 143 -5.86 -16.25 -6.99
N GLU A 144 -6.97 -15.77 -6.46
CA GLU A 144 -8.16 -16.57 -6.14
C GLU A 144 -9.39 -15.83 -6.67
N GLU A 145 -10.35 -16.58 -7.18
CA GLU A 145 -11.62 -16.05 -7.66
C GLU A 145 -12.76 -17.03 -7.35
N ARG A 146 -13.94 -16.49 -7.10
CA ARG A 146 -15.16 -17.26 -6.84
C ARG A 146 -16.39 -16.53 -7.37
N LYS A 147 -17.25 -17.27 -8.07
CA LYS A 147 -18.62 -16.85 -8.35
C LYS A 147 -19.50 -17.17 -7.13
N LEU A 148 -20.15 -16.16 -6.57
CA LEU A 148 -21.12 -16.26 -5.49
C LEU A 148 -22.51 -16.00 -6.06
N GLN A 149 -23.40 -16.98 -5.94
CA GLN A 149 -24.75 -16.91 -6.48
C GLN A 149 -25.69 -17.64 -5.52
N ALA A 150 -26.87 -17.09 -5.26
CA ALA A 150 -27.91 -17.78 -4.51
C ALA A 150 -28.54 -18.88 -5.38
N ASP A 151 -29.01 -19.97 -4.77
CA ASP A 151 -29.57 -21.12 -5.51
C ASP A 151 -30.77 -20.73 -6.40
N ASP A 152 -31.55 -19.71 -5.99
CA ASP A 152 -32.71 -19.20 -6.72
C ASP A 152 -32.41 -17.96 -7.57
N ALA A 153 -31.13 -17.57 -7.73
CA ALA A 153 -30.78 -16.37 -8.48
C ALA A 153 -30.99 -16.56 -9.99
N VAL A 154 -31.69 -15.60 -10.60
CA VAL A 154 -31.95 -15.57 -12.05
C VAL A 154 -30.62 -15.57 -12.82
N GLU A 155 -30.43 -16.50 -13.75
CA GLU A 155 -29.15 -16.63 -14.52
C GLU A 155 -28.75 -15.36 -15.29
N ALA A 156 -29.71 -14.50 -15.64
CA ALA A 156 -29.51 -13.23 -16.33
C ALA A 156 -29.58 -12.00 -15.40
N GLY A 157 -29.44 -12.19 -14.09
CA GLY A 157 -29.49 -11.12 -13.09
C GLY A 157 -28.29 -10.16 -13.14
N PRO A 158 -28.38 -9.01 -12.45
CA PRO A 158 -27.28 -8.06 -12.36
C PRO A 158 -26.04 -8.73 -11.74
N VAL A 159 -24.87 -8.43 -12.32
CA VAL A 159 -23.57 -8.95 -11.88
C VAL A 159 -22.82 -7.86 -11.14
N SER A 160 -22.35 -8.20 -9.94
CA SER A 160 -21.51 -7.33 -9.12
C SER A 160 -20.14 -7.96 -8.91
N GLU A 161 -19.16 -7.15 -8.50
CA GLU A 161 -17.76 -7.58 -8.39
C GLU A 161 -17.12 -7.09 -7.09
N LEU A 162 -16.48 -8.01 -6.36
CA LEU A 162 -15.55 -7.69 -5.28
C LEU A 162 -14.14 -7.93 -5.77
N ILE A 163 -13.31 -6.88 -5.83
CA ILE A 163 -11.92 -6.98 -6.28
C ILE A 163 -11.00 -6.61 -5.12
N CYS A 164 -10.32 -7.60 -4.54
CA CYS A 164 -9.36 -7.39 -3.45
C CYS A 164 -7.92 -7.49 -3.98
N LYS A 165 -7.08 -6.50 -3.70
CA LYS A 165 -5.68 -6.46 -4.14
C LYS A 165 -4.74 -6.11 -2.99
N THR A 166 -3.70 -6.91 -2.81
CA THR A 166 -2.50 -6.52 -2.06
C THR A 166 -1.40 -6.18 -3.06
N MET A 167 -0.82 -4.97 -2.98
CA MET A 167 0.22 -4.55 -3.92
C MET A 167 1.60 -5.10 -3.53
N TYR A 168 2.03 -4.85 -2.28
CA TYR A 168 3.32 -5.27 -1.76
C TYR A 168 3.17 -5.97 -0.40
N GLY A 169 3.68 -7.20 -0.30
CA GLY A 169 3.67 -8.03 0.91
C GLY A 169 5.06 -8.34 1.45
N TRP A 170 5.27 -8.20 2.76
CA TRP A 170 6.48 -8.62 3.49
C TRP A 170 6.12 -9.66 4.54
N ARG A 171 7.08 -10.52 4.92
CA ARG A 171 6.84 -11.64 5.84
C ARG A 171 6.83 -11.23 7.29
N GLU A 172 7.73 -10.35 7.69
CA GLU A 172 7.87 -9.91 9.06
C GLU A 172 6.65 -9.07 9.46
N ALA A 173 6.05 -9.42 10.59
CA ALA A 173 4.92 -8.70 11.18
C ALA A 173 5.39 -7.47 11.96
N VAL A 174 6.00 -6.52 11.25
CA VAL A 174 6.50 -5.24 11.77
C VAL A 174 6.06 -4.10 10.86
N SER A 175 6.32 -2.83 11.23
CA SER A 175 6.02 -1.70 10.34
C SER A 175 6.76 -1.80 9.00
N PRO A 176 6.20 -1.27 7.88
CA PRO A 176 6.77 -1.42 6.54
C PRO A 176 8.26 -1.09 6.42
N HIS A 177 8.74 0.05 6.94
CA HIS A 177 10.18 0.40 6.87
C HIS A 177 11.09 -0.65 7.55
N LEU A 178 10.70 -1.18 8.72
CA LEU A 178 11.46 -2.23 9.40
C LEU A 178 11.43 -3.54 8.61
N ALA A 179 10.32 -3.84 7.94
CA ALA A 179 10.22 -5.03 7.09
C ALA A 179 11.17 -4.92 5.89
N VAL A 180 11.30 -3.72 5.29
CA VAL A 180 12.30 -3.44 4.26
C VAL A 180 13.72 -3.65 4.79
N GLU A 181 14.06 -3.09 5.95
CA GLU A 181 15.39 -3.23 6.56
C GLU A 181 15.75 -4.70 6.82
N ARG A 182 14.78 -5.51 7.24
CA ARG A 182 14.98 -6.93 7.57
C ARG A 182 15.02 -7.85 6.36
N GLU A 183 14.23 -7.55 5.33
CA GLU A 183 14.01 -8.45 4.20
C GLU A 183 14.70 -8.01 2.91
N GLY A 184 15.26 -6.80 2.87
CA GLY A 184 15.95 -6.25 1.70
C GLY A 184 15.03 -5.99 0.50
N ALA A 185 13.71 -6.03 0.70
CA ALA A 185 12.70 -5.81 -0.34
C ALA A 185 12.22 -4.36 -0.30
N THR A 186 12.72 -3.52 -1.21
CA THR A 186 12.50 -2.07 -1.22
C THR A 186 11.46 -1.67 -2.26
N VAL A 187 10.69 -0.61 -1.98
CA VAL A 187 9.83 0.08 -2.94
C VAL A 187 9.82 1.55 -2.58
N ASP A 188 10.11 2.41 -3.55
CA ASP A 188 10.04 3.86 -3.39
C ASP A 188 8.61 4.37 -3.59
N ASP A 189 8.33 5.57 -3.09
CA ASP A 189 6.99 6.15 -3.08
C ASP A 189 6.44 6.35 -4.50
N SER A 190 7.28 6.72 -5.48
CA SER A 190 6.83 6.94 -6.86
C SER A 190 6.40 5.63 -7.53
N THR A 191 7.16 4.55 -7.32
CA THR A 191 6.81 3.20 -7.79
C THR A 191 5.57 2.66 -7.08
N LEU A 192 5.42 2.95 -5.78
CA LEU A 192 4.23 2.58 -5.00
C LEU A 192 2.98 3.27 -5.55
N LEU A 193 3.06 4.58 -5.78
CA LEU A 193 1.98 5.40 -6.32
C LEU A 193 1.61 5.01 -7.75
N ASP A 194 2.57 4.82 -8.64
CA ASP A 194 2.30 4.32 -10.00
C ASP A 194 1.56 2.97 -9.98
N THR A 195 1.97 2.07 -9.07
CA THR A 195 1.31 0.77 -8.91
C THR A 195 -0.12 0.93 -8.38
N LEU A 196 -0.34 1.85 -7.43
CA LEU A 196 -1.66 2.18 -6.89
C LEU A 196 -2.59 2.71 -8.00
N MET A 197 -2.10 3.65 -8.81
CA MET A 197 -2.86 4.22 -9.93
C MET A 197 -3.21 3.20 -10.99
N ARG A 198 -2.29 2.29 -11.30
CA ARG A 198 -2.57 1.16 -12.19
C ARG A 198 -3.67 0.27 -11.60
N CYS A 199 -3.65 0.00 -10.30
CA CYS A 199 -4.70 -0.79 -9.64
C CYS A 199 -6.05 -0.10 -9.66
N LEU A 200 -6.10 1.21 -9.42
CA LEU A 200 -7.33 2.01 -9.43
C LEU A 200 -7.96 2.15 -10.82
N ARG A 201 -7.16 2.09 -11.89
CA ARG A 201 -7.67 2.05 -13.27
C ARG A 201 -8.17 0.67 -13.67
N ILE A 202 -7.64 -0.38 -13.07
CA ILE A 202 -8.06 -1.76 -13.35
C ILE A 202 -9.37 -2.04 -12.61
N GLY A 203 -10.38 -2.46 -13.36
CA GLY A 203 -11.72 -2.72 -12.80
C GLY A 203 -12.65 -1.51 -12.86
N THR A 204 -12.28 -0.39 -13.49
CA THR A 204 -13.23 0.72 -13.68
C THR A 204 -14.03 0.64 -14.98
N ALA A 205 -13.79 -0.39 -15.79
CA ALA A 205 -14.51 -0.61 -17.03
C ALA A 205 -15.88 -1.27 -16.78
N GLY A 206 -16.86 -0.96 -17.62
CA GLY A 206 -18.21 -1.53 -17.55
C GLY A 206 -19.25 -0.61 -16.91
N GLU A 207 -20.48 -1.10 -16.85
CA GLU A 207 -21.62 -0.38 -16.29
C GLU A 207 -21.80 -0.71 -14.80
N GLY A 208 -22.39 0.22 -14.05
CA GLY A 208 -22.68 0.04 -12.61
C GLY A 208 -21.97 1.05 -11.72
N SER A 209 -22.33 1.02 -10.44
CA SER A 209 -21.69 1.87 -9.43
C SER A 209 -20.33 1.30 -9.03
N ILE A 210 -19.31 2.15 -8.89
CA ILE A 210 -17.98 1.72 -8.48
C ILE A 210 -17.61 2.46 -7.20
N LEU A 211 -17.04 1.74 -6.24
CA LEU A 211 -16.45 2.30 -5.03
C LEU A 211 -15.07 1.69 -4.83
N SER A 212 -14.05 2.53 -4.77
CA SER A 212 -12.69 2.11 -4.45
C SER A 212 -12.30 2.53 -3.04
N VAL A 213 -11.68 1.62 -2.30
CA VAL A 213 -11.10 1.89 -0.99
C VAL A 213 -9.62 1.51 -0.96
N ILE A 214 -8.81 2.40 -0.39
CA ILE A 214 -7.37 2.23 -0.21
C ILE A 214 -7.12 2.12 1.28
N GLU A 215 -6.78 0.93 1.77
CA GLU A 215 -6.54 0.71 3.19
C GLU A 215 -5.06 0.91 3.53
N THR A 216 -4.77 1.79 4.49
CA THR A 216 -3.40 2.08 4.94
C THR A 216 -2.85 1.00 5.89
N ALA A 217 -1.53 1.03 6.13
CA ALA A 217 -0.85 0.13 7.06
C ALA A 217 -0.52 0.86 8.38
N GLY A 218 -0.97 0.35 9.52
CA GLY A 218 -0.74 1.03 10.81
C GLY A 218 -1.58 2.29 10.99
N GLY A 219 -1.00 3.33 11.62
CA GLY A 219 -1.63 4.63 11.87
C GLY A 219 -1.37 5.68 10.78
N VAL A 220 -1.98 6.86 10.90
CA VAL A 220 -1.91 7.94 9.88
C VAL A 220 -0.48 8.31 9.48
N ALA A 221 0.37 8.62 10.45
CA ALA A 221 1.77 8.97 10.21
C ALA A 221 2.71 7.76 10.33
N SER A 222 2.21 6.54 10.09
CA SER A 222 3.10 5.38 10.14
C SER A 222 4.05 5.39 8.93
N PRO A 223 5.35 5.05 9.14
CA PRO A 223 6.35 5.09 8.09
C PRO A 223 6.10 4.04 7.00
N ALA A 224 6.15 4.51 5.75
CA ALA A 224 6.14 3.73 4.53
C ALA A 224 7.46 2.93 4.36
N PRO A 225 7.57 2.03 3.36
CA PRO A 225 8.80 1.29 3.06
C PRO A 225 10.03 2.20 2.86
N SER A 226 9.84 3.37 2.26
CA SER A 226 10.87 4.39 2.05
C SER A 226 11.27 5.17 3.31
N GLY A 227 10.48 5.04 4.39
CA GLY A 227 10.59 5.84 5.61
C GLY A 227 9.79 7.15 5.58
N SER A 228 9.19 7.53 4.45
CA SER A 228 8.25 8.67 4.40
C SER A 228 7.00 8.39 5.22
N LEU A 229 6.27 9.42 5.64
CA LEU A 229 4.99 9.22 6.32
C LEU A 229 3.93 8.83 5.29
N GLN A 230 3.05 7.90 5.67
CA GLN A 230 1.96 7.49 4.79
C GLN A 230 1.03 8.64 4.37
N CYS A 231 0.77 9.58 5.28
CA CYS A 231 0.00 10.78 4.96
C CYS A 231 0.68 11.60 3.86
N ASP A 232 2.00 11.74 3.87
CA ASP A 232 2.69 12.62 2.93
C ASP A 232 2.67 12.06 1.50
N TYR A 233 2.96 10.76 1.31
CA TYR A 233 2.99 10.20 -0.04
C TYR A 233 1.59 9.97 -0.62
N LEU A 234 0.58 9.74 0.22
CA LEU A 234 -0.82 9.63 -0.22
C LEU A 234 -1.47 11.00 -0.45
N ASP A 235 -1.01 12.04 0.26
CA ASP A 235 -1.47 13.42 0.07
C ASP A 235 -0.91 14.04 -1.23
N GLY A 236 0.35 13.76 -1.58
CA GLY A 236 0.90 14.09 -2.91
C GLY A 236 0.13 13.44 -4.07
N ALA A 237 -0.73 12.48 -3.75
CA ALA A 237 -1.67 11.90 -4.68
C ALA A 237 -3.04 12.65 -4.69
N ALA A 238 -3.53 13.10 -3.54
CA ALA A 238 -4.77 13.88 -3.45
C ALA A 238 -4.61 15.37 -3.85
N ALA A 239 -3.40 15.92 -3.78
CA ALA A 239 -3.12 17.34 -3.95
C ALA A 239 -2.89 17.75 -5.41
N GLU A 240 -3.93 17.76 -6.23
CA GLU A 240 -4.13 18.81 -7.25
C GLU A 240 -5.58 18.85 -7.73
N LYS A 241 -6.45 19.59 -7.01
CA LYS A 241 -7.67 20.22 -7.56
C LYS A 241 -8.42 21.22 -6.67
N ASP A 242 -7.92 21.60 -5.48
CA ASP A 242 -8.57 22.61 -4.63
C ASP A 242 -8.10 24.06 -4.85
N LEU A 243 -7.72 24.41 -6.09
CA LEU A 243 -7.36 25.79 -6.46
C LEU A 243 -8.16 26.30 -7.68
N GLU A 244 -9.49 26.19 -7.60
CA GLU A 244 -10.38 27.23 -8.15
C GLU A 244 -11.42 27.59 -7.09
N VAL A 245 -10.97 28.32 -6.06
CA VAL A 245 -11.88 29.18 -5.32
C VAL A 245 -12.31 30.27 -6.31
N GLU A 246 -13.48 30.07 -6.91
CA GLU A 246 -14.16 31.07 -7.73
C GLU A 246 -14.49 32.27 -6.82
N ALA A 247 -13.52 33.19 -6.72
CA ALA A 247 -13.76 34.53 -6.23
C ALA A 247 -14.61 35.26 -7.27
N ILE A 248 -15.92 35.01 -7.26
CA ILE A 248 -16.90 35.87 -7.91
C ILE A 248 -16.94 37.16 -7.09
N GLY A 249 -15.99 38.04 -7.42
CA GLY A 249 -15.99 39.43 -7.01
C GLY A 249 -17.21 40.12 -7.57
N TYR A 250 -18.07 40.60 -6.68
CA TYR A 250 -19.04 41.65 -6.96
C TYR A 250 -18.29 42.88 -7.52
N ASN A 251 -18.41 43.14 -8.81
CA ASN A 251 -18.11 44.47 -9.34
C ASN A 251 -19.35 45.35 -9.23
N ARG A 252 -19.18 46.48 -8.54
CA ARG A 252 -20.09 47.64 -8.60
C ARG A 252 -20.07 48.25 -9.99
#